data_AF-A0A929KY29-F1
#
_entry.id   AF-A0A929KY29-F1
#
_cell.length_a   1.000
_cell.length_b   1.000
_cell.length_c   1.000
_cell.angle_alpha   90.00
_cell.angle_beta   90.00
_cell.angle_gamma   90.00
#
_symmetry.space_group_name_H-M   'P 1'
#
loop_
_entity.id
_entity.type
_entity.pdbx_description
1 polymer ?
#
loop_
_entity_poly.entity_id
_entity_poly.type
_entity_poly.pdbx_seq_one_letter_code
_entity_poly.pdbx_strand_id
1 'polypeptide(L)'
;MKKILFAALLSIGCMIVKKADAQVGLNVNINIGSQPDWGPVGYDRADYYYMPDIDAYYDVPAHRYVYYENNVWVRRTVLPARYSNYNVYNGYKVVVNKPRPWTNANYYRTTYATYKGRGGQPVIRDSRDVKYKDHWKGGPARPKKIKVKHDNGNHWGEGGGPGKHGGKPGKGPKGDRGNGKGHGKH
;
A
#
# COMPACT_ATOMS: atom_id res chain seq x y z
N MET A 1 -41.82 -41.18 -59.66
CA MET A 1 -41.73 -40.08 -58.68
C MET A 1 -41.06 -40.58 -57.41
N LYS A 2 -39.73 -40.40 -57.27
CA LYS A 2 -38.99 -40.71 -56.02
C LYS A 2 -37.66 -39.97 -55.91
N LYS A 3 -37.46 -38.92 -56.73
CA LYS A 3 -36.22 -38.12 -56.79
C LYS A 3 -36.41 -36.66 -56.35
N ILE A 4 -37.65 -36.25 -56.07
CA ILE A 4 -37.98 -34.88 -55.62
C ILE A 4 -37.91 -34.78 -54.08
N LEU A 5 -37.82 -35.91 -53.37
CA LEU A 5 -37.68 -35.93 -51.90
C LEU A 5 -36.28 -35.52 -51.40
N PHE A 6 -35.27 -35.48 -52.27
CA PHE A 6 -33.91 -35.07 -51.88
C PHE A 6 -33.65 -33.57 -52.04
N ALA A 7 -34.51 -32.83 -52.75
CA ALA A 7 -34.35 -31.38 -52.94
C ALA A 7 -34.93 -30.55 -51.78
N ALA A 8 -35.71 -31.15 -50.88
CA ALA A 8 -36.31 -30.47 -49.73
C ALA A 8 -35.46 -30.56 -48.45
N LEU A 9 -34.30 -31.22 -48.48
CA LEU A 9 -33.41 -31.38 -47.31
C LEU A 9 -32.29 -30.34 -47.25
N LEU A 10 -32.32 -29.31 -48.10
CA LEU A 10 -31.29 -28.26 -48.19
C LEU A 10 -31.77 -26.89 -47.68
N SER A 11 -32.81 -26.89 -46.84
CA SER A 11 -33.39 -25.66 -46.32
C SER A 11 -33.86 -25.89 -44.89
N ILE A 12 -32.92 -25.83 -43.94
CA ILE A 12 -33.04 -25.18 -42.62
C ILE A 12 -31.59 -25.05 -42.12
N GLY A 13 -30.86 -24.12 -42.73
CA GLY A 13 -29.65 -23.58 -42.11
C GLY A 13 -30.11 -22.66 -41.00
N CYS A 14 -30.31 -23.21 -39.81
CA CYS A 14 -30.54 -22.44 -38.59
C CYS A 14 -29.36 -21.49 -38.38
N MET A 15 -29.49 -20.24 -38.85
CA MET A 15 -28.70 -19.12 -38.34
C MET A 15 -29.14 -18.87 -36.90
N ILE A 16 -28.67 -19.71 -35.99
CA ILE A 16 -28.62 -19.36 -34.57
C ILE A 16 -27.45 -18.38 -34.46
N VAL A 17 -27.70 -17.13 -34.79
CA VAL A 17 -26.84 -16.04 -34.35
C VAL A 17 -27.01 -16.00 -32.85
N LYS A 18 -26.14 -16.70 -32.12
CA LYS A 18 -26.01 -16.47 -30.69
C LYS A 18 -25.55 -15.03 -30.57
N LYS A 19 -26.47 -14.15 -30.17
CA LYS A 19 -26.14 -12.82 -29.68
C LYS A 19 -25.22 -13.06 -28.50
N ALA A 20 -23.91 -12.94 -28.75
CA ALA A 20 -22.96 -12.93 -27.67
C ALA A 20 -23.32 -11.70 -26.84
N ASP A 21 -23.91 -11.92 -25.66
CA ASP A 21 -23.94 -10.92 -24.63
C ASP A 21 -22.47 -10.73 -24.24
N ALA A 22 -21.80 -9.86 -24.99
CA ALA A 22 -20.60 -9.21 -24.53
C ALA A 22 -21.05 -8.34 -23.36
N GLN A 23 -21.21 -8.98 -22.20
CA GLN A 23 -21.10 -8.31 -20.94
C GLN A 23 -19.66 -7.80 -20.91
N VAL A 24 -19.46 -6.62 -21.50
CA VAL A 24 -18.31 -5.77 -21.22
C VAL A 24 -18.56 -5.24 -19.81
N GLY A 25 -18.59 -6.17 -18.85
CA GLY A 25 -18.38 -5.84 -17.46
C GLY A 25 -16.95 -5.34 -17.43
N LEU A 26 -16.79 -4.03 -17.36
CA LEU A 26 -15.59 -3.44 -16.80
C LEU A 26 -15.48 -4.02 -15.39
N ASN A 27 -14.87 -5.20 -15.28
CA ASN A 27 -14.59 -5.84 -14.02
C ASN A 27 -13.46 -5.02 -13.43
N VAL A 28 -13.84 -3.95 -12.73
CA VAL A 28 -12.94 -3.15 -11.91
C VAL A 28 -12.56 -4.04 -10.75
N ASN A 29 -11.58 -4.90 -10.98
CA ASN A 29 -11.08 -5.84 -10.00
C ASN A 29 -10.29 -5.05 -8.95
N ILE A 30 -10.95 -4.62 -7.88
CA ILE A 30 -10.33 -3.91 -6.76
C ILE A 30 -9.77 -4.96 -5.79
N ASN A 31 -8.50 -4.84 -5.42
CA ASN A 31 -7.85 -5.79 -4.51
C ASN A 31 -7.00 -5.13 -3.42
N ILE A 32 -7.33 -3.90 -3.03
CA ILE A 32 -6.65 -3.14 -1.96
C ILE A 32 -6.45 -3.99 -0.70
N GLY A 33 -7.44 -4.79 -0.31
CA GLY A 33 -7.39 -5.70 0.85
C GLY A 33 -6.29 -6.76 0.80
N SER A 34 -5.80 -7.12 -0.39
CA SER A 34 -4.74 -8.12 -0.61
C SER A 34 -3.35 -7.51 -0.80
N GLN A 35 -3.26 -6.19 -0.90
CA GLN A 35 -1.97 -5.54 -1.07
C GLN A 35 -1.22 -5.50 0.27
N PRO A 36 0.02 -6.00 0.35
CA PRO A 36 0.79 -5.98 1.59
C PRO A 36 1.21 -4.57 1.99
N ASP A 37 1.45 -4.37 3.29
CA ASP A 37 2.06 -3.18 3.90
C ASP A 37 3.21 -2.56 3.08
N TRP A 38 4.09 -3.39 2.52
CA TRP A 38 5.26 -2.94 1.74
C TRP A 38 4.95 -2.64 0.27
N GLY A 39 3.73 -2.90 -0.19
CA GLY A 39 3.28 -2.58 -1.54
C GLY A 39 3.26 -1.07 -1.80
N PRO A 40 3.39 -0.63 -3.07
CA PRO A 40 3.36 0.78 -3.41
C PRO A 40 1.96 1.39 -3.27
N VAL A 41 1.90 2.65 -2.84
CA VAL A 41 0.63 3.41 -2.81
C VAL A 41 0.17 3.80 -4.22
N GLY A 42 -1.09 4.18 -4.35
CA GLY A 42 -1.66 4.76 -5.58
C GLY A 42 -2.38 3.77 -6.49
N TYR A 43 -2.50 2.50 -6.07
CA TYR A 43 -3.14 1.45 -6.87
C TYR A 43 -4.33 0.83 -6.14
N ASP A 44 -5.49 0.83 -6.79
CA ASP A 44 -6.68 0.13 -6.32
C ASP A 44 -6.67 -1.36 -6.72
N ARG A 45 -5.84 -1.68 -7.72
CA ARG A 45 -5.55 -3.03 -8.21
C ARG A 45 -4.07 -3.25 -8.44
N ALA A 46 -3.55 -4.33 -7.87
CA ALA A 46 -2.24 -4.88 -8.20
C ALA A 46 -2.30 -6.41 -8.25
N ASP A 47 -2.14 -7.02 -9.42
CA ASP A 47 -2.09 -8.49 -9.55
C ASP A 47 -0.69 -9.00 -9.18
N TYR A 48 0.34 -8.30 -9.64
CA TYR A 48 1.74 -8.61 -9.36
C TYR A 48 2.54 -7.35 -9.05
N TYR A 49 3.58 -7.50 -8.23
CA TYR A 49 4.67 -6.54 -8.13
C TYR A 49 5.92 -7.11 -8.79
N TYR A 50 6.44 -6.44 -9.82
CA TYR A 50 7.78 -6.73 -10.34
C TYR A 50 8.83 -5.95 -9.54
N MET A 51 9.90 -6.64 -9.13
CA MET A 51 10.99 -6.11 -8.32
C MET A 51 12.29 -6.16 -9.13
N PRO A 52 12.68 -5.03 -9.76
CA PRO A 52 13.82 -5.00 -10.68
C PRO A 52 15.14 -5.46 -10.05
N ASP A 53 15.38 -5.11 -8.78
CA ASP A 53 16.64 -5.42 -8.06
C ASP A 53 16.96 -6.91 -8.02
N ILE A 54 15.92 -7.75 -7.88
CA ILE A 54 16.05 -9.20 -7.72
C ILE A 54 15.47 -9.98 -8.90
N ASP A 55 15.00 -9.29 -9.94
CA ASP A 55 14.33 -9.86 -11.11
C ASP A 55 13.26 -10.90 -10.75
N ALA A 56 12.41 -10.53 -9.78
CA ALA A 56 11.36 -11.39 -9.25
C ALA A 56 10.01 -10.69 -9.29
N TYR A 57 8.97 -11.50 -9.21
CA TYR A 57 7.60 -11.04 -9.07
C TYR A 57 7.05 -11.45 -7.71
N TYR A 58 6.09 -10.68 -7.20
CA TYR A 58 5.26 -11.08 -6.08
C TYR A 58 3.81 -11.09 -6.55
N ASP A 59 3.19 -12.25 -6.50
CA ASP A 59 1.75 -12.41 -6.72
C ASP A 59 1.02 -11.88 -5.50
N VAL A 60 0.31 -10.78 -5.69
CA VAL A 60 -0.32 -10.02 -4.62
C VAL A 60 -1.48 -10.80 -3.99
N PRO A 61 -2.48 -11.29 -4.75
CA PRO A 61 -3.60 -12.04 -4.18
C PRO A 61 -3.18 -13.32 -3.45
N ALA A 62 -2.18 -14.04 -3.97
CA ALA A 62 -1.77 -15.31 -3.39
C ALA A 62 -0.62 -15.20 -2.40
N HIS A 63 -0.06 -14.01 -2.20
CA HIS A 63 1.06 -13.73 -1.32
C HIS A 63 2.28 -14.64 -1.55
N ARG A 64 2.68 -14.81 -2.81
CA ARG A 64 3.80 -15.69 -3.19
C ARG A 64 4.75 -14.99 -4.15
N TYR A 65 6.04 -15.18 -3.91
CA TYR A 65 7.09 -14.81 -4.84
C TYR A 65 7.12 -15.76 -6.04
N VAL A 66 7.44 -15.20 -7.21
CA VAL A 66 7.76 -15.93 -8.43
C VAL A 66 9.13 -15.48 -8.90
N TYR A 67 10.08 -16.40 -8.99
CA TYR A 67 11.46 -16.11 -9.38
C TYR A 67 12.04 -17.26 -10.19
N TYR A 68 13.10 -16.97 -10.93
CA TYR A 68 13.79 -17.96 -11.74
C TYR A 68 14.78 -18.75 -10.90
N GLU A 69 14.73 -20.08 -10.98
CA GLU A 69 15.60 -21.00 -10.25
C GLU A 69 15.71 -22.30 -11.05
N ASN A 70 16.93 -22.84 -11.19
CA ASN A 70 17.16 -24.11 -11.89
C ASN A 70 16.49 -24.18 -13.28
N ASN A 71 16.67 -23.10 -14.06
CA ASN A 71 16.12 -22.95 -15.39
C ASN A 71 14.58 -22.91 -15.49
N VAL A 72 13.87 -22.77 -14.37
CA VAL A 72 12.40 -22.71 -14.31
C VAL A 72 11.91 -21.56 -13.43
N TRP A 73 10.70 -21.07 -13.71
CA TRP A 73 10.02 -20.13 -12.82
C TRP A 73 9.31 -20.89 -11.71
N VAL A 74 9.73 -20.66 -10.47
CA VAL A 74 9.13 -21.29 -9.29
C VAL A 74 8.30 -20.28 -8.51
N ARG A 75 7.29 -20.77 -7.79
CA ARG A 75 6.42 -19.95 -6.95
C ARG A 75 6.53 -20.36 -5.49
N ARG A 76 7.02 -19.49 -4.61
CA ARG A 76 7.28 -19.80 -3.19
C ARG A 76 6.77 -18.70 -2.26
N THR A 77 6.55 -19.01 -0.99
CA THR A 77 6.13 -18.03 0.04
C THR A 77 7.29 -17.15 0.50
N VAL A 78 8.52 -17.58 0.28
CA VAL A 78 9.74 -16.89 0.70
C VAL A 78 10.71 -16.73 -0.47
N LEU A 79 11.51 -15.67 -0.41
CA LEU A 79 12.63 -15.47 -1.32
C LEU A 79 13.77 -16.46 -0.99
N PRO A 80 14.54 -16.90 -1.99
CA PRO A 80 15.71 -17.74 -1.80
C PRO A 80 16.83 -16.96 -1.09
N ALA A 81 17.76 -17.69 -0.45
CA ALA A 81 18.83 -17.10 0.36
C ALA A 81 19.70 -16.06 -0.39
N ARG A 82 19.83 -16.21 -1.72
CA ARG A 82 20.54 -15.25 -2.59
C ARG A 82 19.95 -13.84 -2.62
N TYR A 83 18.70 -13.67 -2.17
CA TYR A 83 18.02 -12.37 -2.06
C TYR A 83 17.76 -11.99 -0.59
N SER A 84 18.47 -12.59 0.37
CA SER A 84 18.30 -12.33 1.81
C SER A 84 18.56 -10.88 2.22
N ASN A 85 19.38 -10.15 1.46
CA ASN A 85 19.67 -8.73 1.66
C ASN A 85 18.63 -7.79 1.02
N TYR A 86 17.65 -8.32 0.28
CA TYR A 86 16.62 -7.49 -0.35
C TYR A 86 15.59 -7.04 0.67
N ASN A 87 15.49 -5.72 0.87
CA ASN A 87 14.48 -5.12 1.73
C ASN A 87 13.22 -4.76 0.92
N VAL A 88 12.17 -5.55 1.09
CA VAL A 88 10.87 -5.31 0.45
C VAL A 88 10.24 -3.97 0.81
N TYR A 89 10.58 -3.33 1.92
CA TYR A 89 10.03 -2.01 2.27
C TYR A 89 10.73 -0.85 1.56
N ASN A 90 11.94 -1.05 1.02
CA ASN A 90 12.70 0.03 0.39
C ASN A 90 12.86 -0.15 -1.12
N GLY A 91 13.00 -1.38 -1.61
CA GLY A 91 13.23 -1.62 -3.04
C GLY A 91 12.04 -1.20 -3.89
N TYR A 92 12.29 -0.62 -5.07
CA TYR A 92 11.23 -0.21 -5.98
C TYR A 92 10.39 -1.38 -6.48
N LYS A 93 9.07 -1.17 -6.59
CA LYS A 93 8.10 -2.13 -7.17
C LYS A 93 7.35 -1.49 -8.33
N VAL A 94 7.18 -2.28 -9.37
CA VAL A 94 6.30 -1.94 -10.49
C VAL A 94 5.03 -2.77 -10.37
N VAL A 95 3.86 -2.13 -10.39
CA VAL A 95 2.58 -2.84 -10.45
C VAL A 95 2.35 -3.39 -11.86
N VAL A 96 2.08 -4.69 -11.95
CA VAL A 96 1.86 -5.40 -13.21
C VAL A 96 0.53 -6.15 -13.16
N ASN A 97 -0.41 -5.73 -13.99
CA ASN A 97 -1.76 -6.30 -14.10
C ASN A 97 -1.90 -7.12 -15.40
N LYS A 98 -1.00 -8.10 -15.57
CA LYS A 98 -0.98 -9.03 -16.71
C LYS A 98 -0.87 -10.46 -16.19
N PRO A 99 -1.50 -11.44 -16.85
CA PRO A 99 -1.39 -12.83 -16.46
C PRO A 99 0.05 -13.33 -16.69
N ARG A 100 0.59 -14.07 -15.70
CA ARG A 100 1.90 -14.74 -15.77
C ARG A 100 3.02 -13.84 -16.33
N PRO A 101 3.31 -12.68 -15.75
CA PRO A 101 4.21 -11.68 -16.35
C PRO A 101 5.65 -12.20 -16.59
N TRP A 102 6.07 -13.22 -15.86
CA TRP A 102 7.37 -13.88 -16.04
C TRP A 102 7.53 -14.61 -17.39
N THR A 103 6.45 -14.90 -18.13
CA THR A 103 6.57 -15.43 -19.49
C THR A 103 7.20 -14.41 -20.45
N ASN A 104 7.07 -13.12 -20.13
CA ASN A 104 7.69 -12.02 -20.85
C ASN A 104 8.78 -11.35 -19.99
N ALA A 105 9.50 -12.11 -19.17
CA ALA A 105 10.47 -11.56 -18.22
C ALA A 105 11.51 -10.63 -18.86
N ASN A 106 11.97 -10.93 -20.08
CA ASN A 106 12.90 -10.08 -20.80
C ASN A 106 12.34 -8.67 -21.04
N TYR A 107 11.05 -8.55 -21.36
CA TYR A 107 10.38 -7.26 -21.54
C TYR A 107 10.38 -6.45 -20.23
N TYR A 108 10.00 -7.06 -19.11
CA TYR A 108 9.98 -6.36 -17.82
C TYR A 108 11.39 -5.97 -17.36
N ARG A 109 12.37 -6.88 -17.55
CA ARG A 109 13.77 -6.64 -17.19
C ARG A 109 14.37 -5.47 -17.93
N THR A 110 14.15 -5.37 -19.24
CA THR A 110 14.67 -4.26 -20.05
C THR A 110 13.91 -2.96 -19.79
N THR A 111 12.57 -3.02 -19.78
CA THR A 111 11.71 -1.85 -19.61
C THR A 111 11.95 -1.15 -18.27
N TYR A 112 12.18 -1.92 -17.20
CA TYR A 112 12.31 -1.38 -15.85
C TYR A 112 13.75 -1.43 -15.30
N ALA A 113 14.75 -1.65 -16.16
CA ALA A 113 16.16 -1.70 -15.76
C ALA A 113 16.63 -0.46 -14.98
N THR A 114 16.14 0.73 -15.37
CA THR A 114 16.49 2.02 -14.76
C THR A 114 15.98 2.19 -13.33
N TYR A 115 15.09 1.31 -12.87
CA TYR A 115 14.57 1.30 -11.51
C TYR A 115 15.38 0.45 -10.54
N LYS A 116 16.39 -0.30 -11.03
CA LYS A 116 17.34 -0.98 -10.16
C LYS A 116 18.08 0.01 -9.27
N GLY A 117 18.23 -0.33 -7.99
CA GLY A 117 18.81 0.51 -6.95
C GLY A 117 17.95 1.69 -6.52
N ARG A 118 16.76 1.89 -7.12
CA ARG A 118 15.85 2.94 -6.67
C ARG A 118 15.14 2.50 -5.39
N GLY A 119 15.01 3.44 -4.47
CA GLY A 119 14.25 3.27 -3.24
C GLY A 119 13.40 4.49 -2.91
N GLY A 120 12.87 4.52 -1.69
CA GLY A 120 12.02 5.63 -1.22
C GLY A 120 10.64 5.70 -1.89
N GLN A 121 10.22 4.64 -2.59
CA GLN A 121 8.86 4.54 -3.09
C GLN A 121 7.89 4.52 -1.89
N PRO A 122 6.88 5.42 -1.84
CA PRO A 122 5.93 5.40 -0.74
C PRO A 122 5.16 4.09 -0.71
N VAL A 123 5.11 3.46 0.48
CA VAL A 123 4.45 2.17 0.70
C VAL A 123 3.17 2.32 1.51
N ILE A 124 2.28 1.34 1.38
CA ILE A 124 0.96 1.36 2.01
C ILE A 124 1.05 1.50 3.54
N ARG A 125 2.01 0.85 4.19
CA ARG A 125 2.25 0.91 5.64
C ARG A 125 2.36 2.35 6.17
N ASP A 126 3.00 3.23 5.40
CA ASP A 126 3.26 4.62 5.77
C ASP A 126 2.17 5.59 5.25
N SER A 127 1.20 5.08 4.48
CA SER A 127 0.10 5.86 3.94
C SER A 127 -0.91 6.23 5.02
N ARG A 128 -1.47 7.44 4.90
CA ARG A 128 -2.59 7.92 5.72
C ARG A 128 -3.94 7.84 4.99
N ASP A 129 -3.93 7.31 3.76
CA ASP A 129 -5.14 7.19 2.95
C ASP A 129 -6.11 6.17 3.57
N VAL A 130 -7.38 6.57 3.66
CA VAL A 130 -8.47 5.81 4.26
C VAL A 130 -8.66 4.46 3.57
N LYS A 131 -8.39 4.37 2.26
CA LYS A 131 -8.59 3.13 1.49
C LYS A 131 -7.69 1.99 1.94
N TYR A 132 -6.57 2.33 2.59
CA TYR A 132 -5.64 1.35 3.14
C TYR A 132 -5.87 1.06 4.63
N LYS A 133 -6.98 1.45 5.26
CA LYS A 133 -7.18 1.12 6.69
C LYS A 133 -7.24 -0.38 6.97
N ASP A 134 -7.89 -1.12 6.07
CA ASP A 134 -8.22 -2.54 6.20
C ASP A 134 -7.44 -3.44 5.20
N HIS A 135 -6.26 -3.00 4.75
CA HIS A 135 -5.39 -3.80 3.89
C HIS A 135 -4.64 -4.91 4.63
N TRP A 136 -4.03 -5.83 3.88
CA TRP A 136 -3.23 -6.93 4.41
C TRP A 136 -1.94 -6.45 5.09
N LYS A 137 -1.78 -6.79 6.37
CA LYS A 137 -0.64 -6.34 7.21
C LYS A 137 0.49 -7.36 7.40
N GLY A 138 0.44 -8.50 6.70
CA GLY A 138 1.59 -9.39 6.49
C GLY A 138 2.40 -9.84 7.71
N GLY A 139 1.78 -10.13 8.85
CA GLY A 139 2.47 -10.66 10.04
C GLY A 139 1.51 -11.03 11.17
N PRO A 140 1.94 -11.77 12.21
CA PRO A 140 1.11 -12.07 13.36
C PRO A 140 0.61 -10.76 13.95
N ALA A 141 -0.71 -10.70 14.21
CA ALA A 141 -1.36 -9.52 14.75
C ALA A 141 -0.53 -8.98 15.91
N ARG A 142 0.06 -7.78 15.75
CA ARG A 142 0.56 -7.05 16.92
C ARG A 142 -0.63 -6.97 17.88
N PRO A 143 -0.53 -7.49 19.12
CA PRO A 143 -1.64 -7.36 20.05
C PRO A 143 -2.00 -5.89 20.10
N LYS A 144 -3.27 -5.58 19.80
CA LYS A 144 -3.77 -4.21 19.90
C LYS A 144 -3.38 -3.75 21.29
N LYS A 145 -2.44 -2.79 21.39
CA LYS A 145 -2.27 -2.06 22.64
C LYS A 145 -3.61 -1.36 22.83
N ILE A 146 -4.47 -1.96 23.64
CA ILE A 146 -5.62 -1.27 24.19
C ILE A 146 -5.01 -0.06 24.87
N LYS A 147 -5.17 1.12 24.27
CA LYS A 147 -4.94 2.36 24.99
C LYS A 147 -6.03 2.37 26.05
N VAL A 148 -5.72 1.85 27.23
CA VAL A 148 -6.48 2.18 28.43
C VAL A 148 -6.35 3.69 28.52
N LYS A 149 -7.44 4.41 28.19
CA LYS A 149 -7.54 5.81 28.57
C LYS A 149 -7.45 5.79 30.09
N HIS A 150 -6.33 6.26 30.63
CA HIS A 150 -6.38 6.80 31.97
C HIS A 150 -7.16 8.09 31.83
N ASP A 151 -8.43 8.05 32.20
CA ASP A 151 -9.19 9.25 32.50
C ASP A 151 -8.48 9.88 33.70
N ASN A 152 -7.51 10.76 33.42
CA ASN A 152 -6.94 11.62 34.42
C ASN A 152 -8.03 12.64 34.77
N GLY A 153 -8.92 12.23 35.67
CA GLY A 153 -9.96 13.06 36.24
C GLY A 153 -9.32 14.22 36.98
N ASN A 154 -9.16 15.35 36.29
CA ASN A 154 -8.92 16.63 36.93
C ASN A 154 -10.20 17.01 37.69
N HIS A 155 -10.25 16.67 38.97
CA HIS A 155 -11.27 17.15 39.89
C HIS A 155 -10.68 18.29 40.71
N TRP A 156 -10.95 19.53 40.31
CA TRP A 156 -10.81 20.71 41.17
C TRP A 156 -12.13 21.48 41.10
N GLY A 157 -13.03 21.14 42.01
CA GLY A 157 -14.31 21.81 42.23
C GLY A 157 -14.69 21.74 43.70
N GLU A 158 -14.68 22.91 44.33
CA GLU A 158 -15.45 23.32 45.52
C GLU A 158 -15.17 22.77 46.93
N GLY A 159 -14.78 23.70 47.82
CA GLY A 159 -15.61 23.97 49.02
C GLY A 159 -14.92 24.11 50.38
N GLY A 160 -14.73 25.36 50.86
CA GLY A 160 -15.12 25.77 52.22
C GLY A 160 -14.06 25.90 53.33
N GLY A 161 -13.84 27.13 53.83
CA GLY A 161 -13.32 27.40 55.19
C GLY A 161 -12.60 28.75 55.38
N PRO A 162 -13.10 29.69 56.21
CA PRO A 162 -12.49 31.02 56.39
C PRO A 162 -11.48 31.06 57.54
N GLY A 163 -10.27 31.58 57.30
CA GLY A 163 -9.25 31.75 58.33
C GLY A 163 -8.44 33.03 58.13
N LYS A 164 -8.70 34.04 58.97
CA LYS A 164 -7.98 35.33 59.06
C LYS A 164 -6.66 35.14 59.80
N HIS A 165 -5.55 35.70 59.31
CA HIS A 165 -4.36 36.26 60.00
C HIS A 165 -3.44 36.78 58.87
N GLY A 166 -2.92 38.00 58.73
CA GLY A 166 -2.64 39.11 59.63
C GLY A 166 -1.18 39.55 59.40
N GLY A 167 -0.90 40.77 58.92
CA GLY A 167 0.38 41.46 59.19
C GLY A 167 1.31 41.92 58.06
N LYS A 168 1.04 43.13 57.54
CA LYS A 168 1.93 44.26 57.17
C LYS A 168 2.89 44.26 55.94
N PRO A 169 3.11 45.47 55.33
CA PRO A 169 3.84 45.69 54.07
C PRO A 169 5.24 46.31 54.25
N GLY A 170 6.13 46.21 53.25
CA GLY A 170 7.48 46.79 53.32
C GLY A 170 8.14 47.14 51.96
N LYS A 171 8.08 48.44 51.62
CA LYS A 171 9.08 49.34 50.99
C LYS A 171 9.91 48.90 49.74
N GLY A 172 9.82 49.68 48.65
CA GLY A 172 10.79 49.75 47.52
C GLY A 172 12.08 50.54 47.86
N PRO A 173 12.85 51.17 46.92
CA PRO A 173 12.66 51.37 45.45
C PRO A 173 13.95 51.33 44.52
N LYS A 174 13.73 51.43 43.19
CA LYS A 174 14.46 52.17 42.09
C LYS A 174 15.98 52.02 41.75
N GLY A 175 16.25 52.03 40.41
CA GLY A 175 17.46 52.55 39.70
C GLY A 175 18.54 51.49 39.41
N ASP A 176 19.24 51.35 38.27
CA ASP A 176 19.69 52.25 37.19
C ASP A 176 19.93 51.46 35.87
N ARG A 177 19.50 51.94 34.70
CA ARG A 177 20.28 52.59 33.61
C ARG A 177 21.60 51.91 33.17
N GLY A 178 21.64 51.48 31.91
CA GLY A 178 22.87 51.04 31.21
C GLY A 178 22.67 50.91 29.70
N ASN A 179 22.91 52.02 28.99
CA ASN A 179 22.73 52.25 27.55
C ASN A 179 23.78 51.53 26.67
N GLY A 180 23.45 51.19 25.41
CA GLY A 180 24.46 50.71 24.45
C GLY A 180 23.93 50.42 23.04
N LYS A 181 23.76 51.48 22.23
CA LYS A 181 23.52 51.43 20.76
C LYS A 181 24.83 51.11 20.01
N GLY A 182 24.73 50.42 18.88
CA GLY A 182 25.78 50.35 17.87
C GLY A 182 25.31 49.73 16.55
N HIS A 183 25.03 50.58 15.55
CA HIS A 183 24.71 50.24 14.17
C HIS A 183 25.96 49.89 13.36
N GLY A 184 25.80 49.13 12.27
CA GLY A 184 26.76 49.11 11.16
C GLY A 184 26.35 48.17 10.03
N LYS A 185 25.78 48.72 8.96
CA LYS A 185 25.61 48.09 7.65
C LYS A 185 26.96 48.12 6.90
N HIS A 186 27.24 47.10 6.10
CA HIS A 186 27.62 47.19 4.68
C HIS A 186 27.40 45.82 4.03
#